data_AF-A0A067D0C9-F1
#
_entry.id   AF-A0A067D0C9-F1
#
_cell.length_a   1.000
_cell.length_b   1.000
_cell.length_c   1.000
_cell.angle_alpha   90.00
_cell.angle_beta   90.00
_cell.angle_gamma   90.00
#
_symmetry.space_group_name_H-M   'P 1'
#
loop_
_entity.id
_entity.type
_entity.pdbx_description
1 polymer ?
#
loop_
_entity_poly.entity_id
_entity_poly.type
_entity_poly.pdbx_seq_one_letter_code
_entity_poly.pdbx_strand_id
1 'polypeptide(L)'
;MVDGLNFKDFVAFLSVFSAKASMQQKVQLIFKVYDSDCNGKVSFNDILEVLRDLSGSFMSDEQREQVLTQVFKDAGYTRDSYLTLGDFIKVL
;
A
#
# COMPACT_ATOMS: atom_id res chain seq x y z
N MET A 1 -18.74 0.65 15.39
CA MET A 1 -17.89 -0.33 16.08
C MET A 1 -16.59 -0.35 15.32
N VAL A 2 -15.51 0.18 15.89
CA VAL A 2 -14.19 -0.01 15.29
C VAL A 2 -13.86 -1.48 15.56
N ASP A 3 -13.75 -2.31 14.52
CA ASP A 3 -13.31 -3.69 14.68
C ASP A 3 -11.92 -3.64 15.33
N GLY A 4 -11.90 -3.92 16.63
CA GLY A 4 -10.73 -3.73 17.46
C GLY A 4 -9.65 -4.71 17.05
N LEU A 5 -8.51 -4.18 16.61
CA LEU A 5 -7.26 -4.91 16.48
C LEU A 5 -7.09 -5.83 17.70
N ASN A 6 -7.20 -7.14 17.50
CA ASN A 6 -7.01 -8.08 18.59
C ASN A 6 -5.52 -8.31 18.81
N PHE A 7 -5.15 -8.87 19.96
CA PHE A 7 -3.74 -9.09 20.29
C PHE A 7 -3.00 -9.96 19.27
N LYS A 8 -3.68 -10.90 18.60
CA LYS A 8 -3.07 -11.72 17.55
C LYS A 8 -2.76 -10.88 16.31
N ASP A 9 -3.65 -9.98 15.92
CA ASP A 9 -3.42 -9.08 14.78
C ASP A 9 -2.27 -8.11 15.08
N PHE A 10 -2.20 -7.61 16.31
CA PHE A 10 -1.10 -6.75 16.76
C PHE A 10 0.26 -7.47 16.75
N VAL A 11 0.32 -8.70 17.29
CA VAL A 11 1.56 -9.50 17.28
C VAL A 11 1.93 -9.90 15.85
N ALA A 12 0.96 -10.27 15.01
CA ALA A 12 1.19 -10.57 13.60
C ALA A 12 1.78 -9.36 12.88
N PHE A 13 1.23 -8.16 13.10
CA PHE A 13 1.75 -6.91 12.56
C PHE A 13 3.21 -6.65 12.97
N LEU A 14 3.51 -6.73 14.27
CA LEU A 14 4.88 -6.52 14.77
C LEU A 14 5.87 -7.59 14.31
N SER A 15 5.41 -8.83 14.13
CA SER A 15 6.27 -9.94 13.72
C SER A 15 6.94 -9.71 12.36
N VAL A 16 6.31 -8.92 11.49
CA VAL A 16 6.84 -8.58 10.15
C VAL A 16 8.07 -7.67 10.22
N PHE A 17 8.20 -6.87 11.28
CA PHE A 17 9.37 -6.01 11.51
C PHE A 17 10.55 -6.78 12.13
N SER A 18 10.35 -8.04 12.52
CA SER A 18 11.44 -8.90 12.98
C SER A 18 12.43 -9.20 11.85
N ALA A 19 13.72 -9.30 12.19
CA ALA A 19 14.75 -9.76 11.26
C ALA A 19 14.49 -11.19 10.73
N LYS A 20 13.62 -11.97 11.40
CA LYS A 20 13.21 -13.31 10.99
C LYS A 20 12.04 -13.34 9.99
N ALA A 21 11.40 -12.21 9.72
CA ALA A 21 10.29 -12.15 8.79
C ALA A 21 10.76 -12.32 7.34
N SER A 22 10.08 -13.20 6.61
CA SER A 22 10.34 -13.41 5.18
C SER A 22 9.97 -12.17 4.36
N MET A 23 10.60 -12.00 3.20
CA MET A 23 10.26 -10.92 2.26
C MET A 23 8.76 -10.95 1.91
N GLN A 24 8.19 -12.14 1.73
CA GLN A 24 6.78 -12.35 1.41
C GLN A 24 5.85 -11.78 2.50
N GLN A 25 6.18 -11.96 3.77
CA GLN A 25 5.41 -11.40 4.89
C GLN A 25 5.50 -9.88 4.94
N LYS A 26 6.67 -9.31 4.61
CA LYS A 26 6.84 -7.86 4.51
C LYS A 26 6.01 -7.27 3.38
N VAL A 27 6.05 -7.88 2.21
CA VAL A 27 5.25 -7.46 1.05
C VAL A 27 3.76 -7.58 1.34
N GLN A 28 3.29 -8.66 1.96
CA GLN A 28 1.89 -8.80 2.36
C GLN A 28 1.43 -7.72 3.33
N LEU A 29 2.28 -7.33 4.28
CA LEU A 29 1.93 -6.27 5.21
C LEU A 29 1.87 -4.92 4.50
N ILE A 30 2.88 -4.61 3.68
CA ILE A 30 2.89 -3.37 2.89
C ILE A 30 1.64 -3.31 2.01
N PHE A 31 1.31 -4.41 1.33
CA PHE A 31 0.09 -4.50 0.52
C PHE A 31 -1.17 -4.18 1.34
N LYS A 32 -1.31 -4.76 2.53
CA LYS A 32 -2.44 -4.45 3.43
C LYS A 32 -2.51 -3.00 3.89
N VAL A 33 -1.36 -2.31 4.00
CA VAL A 33 -1.34 -0.88 4.34
C VAL A 33 -1.89 -0.04 3.18
N TYR A 34 -1.67 -0.48 1.93
CA TYR A 34 -2.21 0.19 0.76
C TYR A 34 -3.64 -0.24 0.39
N ASP A 35 -4.08 -1.43 0.77
CA ASP A 35 -5.43 -1.97 0.48
C ASP A 35 -6.44 -1.50 1.55
N SER A 36 -6.78 -0.19 1.53
CA SER A 36 -7.60 0.46 2.56
C SER A 36 -9.00 -0.13 2.71
N ASP A 37 -9.61 -0.62 1.63
CA ASP A 37 -10.94 -1.25 1.65
C ASP A 37 -10.89 -2.79 1.83
N CYS A 38 -9.68 -3.35 1.98
CA CYS A 38 -9.43 -4.78 2.15
C CYS A 38 -10.05 -5.67 1.05
N ASN A 39 -10.19 -5.15 -0.17
CA ASN A 39 -10.79 -5.89 -1.27
C ASN A 39 -9.79 -6.87 -1.94
N GLY A 40 -8.52 -6.87 -1.51
CA GLY A 40 -7.46 -7.70 -2.05
C GLY A 40 -6.80 -7.12 -3.30
N LYS A 41 -7.06 -5.85 -3.61
CA LYS A 41 -6.51 -5.11 -4.75
C LYS A 41 -6.28 -3.65 -4.35
N VAL A 42 -5.14 -3.12 -4.74
CA VAL A 42 -4.81 -1.73 -4.51
C VAL A 42 -5.14 -0.92 -5.75
N SER A 43 -6.03 0.05 -5.62
CA SER A 43 -6.38 1.00 -6.67
C SER A 43 -5.45 2.22 -6.66
N PHE A 44 -5.53 3.02 -7.73
CA PHE A 44 -4.84 4.31 -7.78
C PHE A 44 -5.24 5.23 -6.62
N ASN A 45 -6.53 5.23 -6.24
CA ASN A 45 -7.03 6.10 -5.18
C ASN A 45 -6.50 5.68 -3.81
N ASP A 46 -6.34 4.38 -3.56
CA ASP A 46 -5.82 3.90 -2.27
C ASP A 46 -4.36 4.34 -2.07
N ILE A 47 -3.54 4.26 -3.12
CA ILE A 47 -2.16 4.76 -3.06
C ILE A 47 -2.13 6.29 -2.93
N LEU A 48 -3.03 6.99 -3.60
CA LEU A 48 -3.12 8.45 -3.50
C LEU A 48 -3.47 8.89 -2.08
N GLU A 49 -4.37 8.17 -1.40
CA GLU A 49 -4.75 8.41 -0.01
C GLU A 49 -3.57 8.16 0.94
N VAL A 50 -2.86 7.04 0.79
CA VAL A 50 -1.67 6.76 1.60
C VAL A 50 -0.56 7.78 1.33
N LEU A 51 -0.34 8.19 0.07
CA LEU A 51 0.61 9.24 -0.29
C LEU A 51 0.24 10.58 0.36
N ARG A 52 -1.05 10.90 0.43
CA ARG A 52 -1.53 12.10 1.12
C ARG A 52 -1.20 12.06 2.60
N ASP A 53 -1.43 10.94 3.25
CA ASP A 53 -1.15 10.78 4.68
C ASP A 53 0.34 10.84 4.99
N LEU A 54 1.19 10.31 4.09
CA LEU A 54 2.65 10.35 4.23
C LEU A 54 3.26 11.72 3.94
N SER A 55 2.71 12.48 2.98
CA SER A 55 3.27 13.76 2.54
C SER A 55 2.64 14.99 3.20
N GLY A 56 1.49 14.85 3.87
CA GLY A 56 0.90 15.90 4.70
C GLY A 56 0.63 17.22 3.94
N SER A 57 1.20 18.34 4.39
CA SER A 57 1.11 19.62 3.67
C SER A 57 2.30 19.92 2.75
N PHE A 58 3.29 19.02 2.68
CA PHE A 58 4.52 19.23 1.92
C PHE A 58 4.34 19.07 0.41
N MET A 59 3.23 18.47 -0.03
CA MET A 59 2.94 18.20 -1.43
C MET A 59 1.47 18.49 -1.71
N SER A 60 1.18 19.22 -2.80
CA SER A 60 -0.21 19.47 -3.21
C SER A 60 -0.86 18.22 -3.80
N ASP A 61 -2.19 18.16 -3.81
CA ASP A 61 -2.93 17.03 -4.38
C ASP A 61 -2.62 16.83 -5.87
N GLU A 62 -2.47 17.92 -6.62
CA GLU A 62 -2.06 17.89 -8.03
C GLU A 62 -0.66 17.28 -8.22
N GLN A 63 0.30 17.64 -7.37
CA GLN A 63 1.65 17.08 -7.41
C GLN A 63 1.66 15.59 -7.08
N ARG A 64 0.86 15.17 -6.10
CA ARG A 64 0.70 13.75 -5.76
C ARG A 64 0.13 12.95 -6.92
N GLU A 65 -0.92 13.48 -7.53
CA GLU A 65 -1.58 12.85 -8.67
C GLU A 65 -0.64 12.73 -9.87
N GLN A 66 0.16 13.77 -10.14
CA GLN A 66 1.17 13.76 -11.20
C GLN A 66 2.26 12.71 -10.94
N VAL A 67 2.83 12.69 -9.74
CA VAL A 67 3.88 11.71 -9.39
C VAL A 67 3.33 10.30 -9.47
N LEU A 68 2.15 10.04 -8.90
CA LEU A 68 1.55 8.72 -8.93
C LEU A 68 1.21 8.27 -10.35
N THR A 69 0.69 9.17 -11.18
CA THR A 69 0.41 8.90 -12.61
C THR A 69 1.67 8.52 -13.36
N GLN A 70 2.79 9.21 -13.11
CA GLN A 70 4.06 8.93 -13.75
C GLN A 70 4.61 7.55 -13.32
N VAL A 71 4.56 7.24 -12.02
CA VAL A 71 4.98 5.94 -11.49
C VAL A 71 4.17 4.79 -12.09
N PHE A 72 2.85 4.93 -12.17
CA PHE A 72 1.98 3.93 -12.79
C PHE A 72 2.33 3.71 -14.26
N LYS A 73 2.51 4.80 -15.01
CA LYS A 73 2.85 4.75 -16.43
C LYS A 73 4.20 4.05 -16.66
N ASP A 74 5.21 4.37 -15.86
CA ASP A 74 6.55 3.77 -15.98
C ASP A 74 6.55 2.29 -15.61
N ALA A 75 5.66 1.88 -14.69
CA ALA A 75 5.43 0.48 -14.34
C ALA A 75 4.48 -0.26 -15.32
N GLY A 76 3.93 0.42 -16.33
CA GLY A 76 3.04 -0.17 -17.34
C GLY A 76 1.59 -0.31 -16.92
N TYR A 77 1.16 0.38 -15.88
CA TYR A 77 -0.21 0.39 -15.37
C TYR A 77 -0.97 1.65 -15.79
N THR A 78 -2.29 1.53 -15.90
CA THR A 78 -3.22 2.64 -16.11
C THR A 78 -3.86 3.06 -14.79
N ARG A 79 -4.52 4.22 -14.75
CA ARG A 79 -5.24 4.69 -13.56
C ARG A 79 -6.35 3.74 -13.10
N ASP A 80 -6.98 3.04 -14.05
CA ASP A 80 -8.03 2.05 -13.78
C ASP A 80 -7.48 0.65 -13.49
N SER A 81 -6.15 0.50 -13.48
CA SER A 81 -5.50 -0.76 -13.13
C SER A 81 -5.58 -1.01 -11.63
N TYR A 82 -5.78 -2.28 -11.29
CA TYR A 82 -5.73 -2.77 -9.92
C TYR A 82 -4.42 -3.52 -9.72
N LEU A 83 -3.65 -3.11 -8.71
CA LEU A 83 -2.42 -3.79 -8.33
C LEU A 83 -2.75 -4.94 -7.39
N THR A 84 -2.23 -6.12 -7.72
CA THR A 84 -2.35 -7.32 -6.89
C THR A 84 -1.08 -7.54 -6.08
N LEU A 85 -1.13 -8.42 -5.09
CA LEU A 85 0.06 -8.84 -4.35
C LEU A 85 1.21 -9.28 -5.29
N GLY A 86 0.87 -9.96 -6.40
CA GLY A 86 1.85 -10.41 -7.37
C GLY A 86 2.57 -9.25 -8.08
N ASP A 87 1.91 -8.12 -8.27
CA ASP A 87 2.50 -6.91 -8.85
C ASP A 87 3.47 -6.26 -7.87
N PHE A 88 3.11 -6.19 -6.58
CA PHE A 88 3.99 -5.68 -5.52
C PHE A 88 5.28 -6.52 -5.38
N ILE A 89 5.19 -7.84 -5.59
CA ILE A 89 6.36 -8.73 -5.58
C ILE A 89 7.26 -8.51 -6.80
N LYS A 90 6.73 -8.09 -7.95
CA LYS A 90 7.54 -7.83 -9.15
C LYS A 90 8.31 -6.51 -9.08
N VAL A 91 7.78 -5.54 -8.33
CA VAL A 91 8.35 -4.19 -8.20
C VAL A 91 9.44 -4.12 -7.12
N LEU A 92 9.47 -5.06 -6.16
CA LEU A 92 10.45 -5.17 -5.07
C LEU A 92 11.51 -6.24 -5.36
#